data_AF-A0A5K0UWM5-F1
#
_entry.id   AF-A0A5K0UWM5-F1
#
_cell.length_a   1.000
_cell.length_b   1.000
_cell.length_c   1.000
_cell.angle_alpha   90.00
_cell.angle_beta   90.00
_cell.angle_gamma   90.00
#
_symmetry.space_group_name_H-M   'P 1'
#
loop_
_entity.id
_entity.type
_entity.pdbx_description
1 polymer ?
#
loop_
_entity_poly.entity_id
_entity_poly.type
_entity_poly.pdbx_seq_one_letter_code
_entity_poly.pdbx_strand_id
1 'polypeptide(L)'
;GNPPIREHVSAIDEKFSLDKSSCNNLGSGNHDTAVDILDRMAGILEQIRNPQTSNSAYGPSLLQDGEENVGQFLYLEGIEYLMWNTYDVHFYASFALVMTFPELELSIQRDFAAAVMMNDPEKVQTLSDGQWVARKVLGAVPHDLGLHDPWFEVNIYNLHNTDKWKDLNSKFVLQVYRDFVATGNKSFCRAVWPSVYMAMAYMEQFDKDMDGMIENEGFPDQTYDVWAATGVSAYTGGLWVAALQAAAAMAHEVGDQVSEETFWNKFEKAKRAYDTLWNGSYFNYDSSNSISNSSIQADQLAGN
;
A
#
# COMPACT_ATOMS: atom_id res chain seq x y z
N GLY A 1 15.03 33.21 40.08
CA GLY A 1 14.49 34.23 39.17
C GLY A 1 14.28 33.56 37.82
N ASN A 2 13.02 33.32 37.47
CA ASN A 2 12.66 32.79 36.15
C ASN A 2 12.61 33.93 35.14
N PRO A 3 13.03 33.72 33.87
CA PRO A 3 12.70 34.64 32.79
C PRO A 3 11.26 34.38 32.26
N PRO A 4 10.55 35.40 31.75
CA PRO A 4 9.14 35.30 31.40
C PRO A 4 8.87 34.94 29.93
N ILE A 5 7.91 34.02 29.76
CA ILE A 5 6.72 34.03 28.87
C ILE A 5 6.83 34.75 27.51
N ARG A 6 6.69 33.98 26.42
CA ARG A 6 6.26 34.48 25.11
C ARG A 6 4.79 34.10 24.88
N GLU A 7 4.03 35.07 24.40
CA GLU A 7 2.57 35.11 24.29
C GLU A 7 2.00 34.02 23.36
N HIS A 8 0.87 33.43 23.80
CA HIS A 8 0.00 32.60 22.99
C HIS A 8 -0.70 33.45 21.92
N VAL A 9 -0.49 33.13 20.65
CA VAL A 9 -1.42 33.51 19.59
C VAL A 9 -2.50 32.43 19.53
N SER A 10 -3.74 32.80 19.86
CA SER A 10 -4.91 31.95 19.74
C SER A 10 -5.22 31.66 18.27
N ALA A 11 -4.92 30.45 17.80
CA ALA A 11 -5.54 29.92 16.59
C ALA A 11 -6.88 29.27 16.99
N ILE A 12 -7.91 29.59 16.23
CA ILE A 12 -9.29 29.21 16.45
C ILE A 12 -9.42 27.68 16.38
N ASP A 13 -9.78 27.06 17.51
CA ASP A 13 -10.19 25.66 17.60
C ASP A 13 -11.58 25.48 16.98
N GLU A 14 -11.65 25.25 15.67
CA GLU A 14 -12.85 24.63 15.08
C GLU A 14 -12.76 23.11 15.26
N LYS A 15 -13.42 22.65 16.31
CA LYS A 15 -13.64 21.24 16.61
C LYS A 15 -14.59 20.67 15.56
N PHE A 16 -14.07 19.92 14.58
CA PHE A 16 -14.90 19.13 13.67
C PHE A 16 -15.67 18.09 14.49
N SER A 17 -16.95 18.35 14.72
CA SER A 17 -17.90 17.37 15.25
C SER A 17 -18.67 16.81 14.07
N LEU A 18 -18.45 15.54 13.74
CA LEU A 18 -19.31 14.82 12.80
C LEU A 18 -20.65 14.56 13.47
N ASP A 19 -21.67 15.26 12.99
CA ASP A 19 -23.05 15.09 13.44
C ASP A 19 -23.58 13.74 12.92
N LYS A 20 -23.66 12.74 13.80
CA LYS A 20 -24.10 11.36 13.50
C LYS A 20 -25.59 11.25 13.09
N SER A 21 -26.27 12.37 12.85
CA SER A 21 -27.71 12.41 12.64
C SER A 21 -28.15 12.29 11.17
N SER A 22 -27.25 12.39 10.18
CA SER A 22 -27.63 12.35 8.76
C SER A 22 -27.54 10.98 8.07
N CYS A 23 -26.93 9.95 8.67
CA CYS A 23 -26.80 8.62 8.06
C CYS A 23 -27.87 7.60 8.46
N ASN A 24 -28.82 7.94 9.34
CA ASN A 24 -29.81 6.98 9.86
C ASN A 24 -30.95 6.60 8.89
N ASN A 25 -30.84 6.90 7.59
CA ASN A 25 -31.89 6.62 6.61
C ASN A 25 -31.48 5.70 5.45
N LEU A 26 -30.36 4.97 5.55
CA LEU A 26 -30.12 3.81 4.68
C LEU A 26 -30.13 2.52 5.51
N GLY A 27 -30.76 1.50 4.94
CA GLY A 27 -31.25 0.31 5.64
C GLY A 27 -30.21 -0.44 6.45
N SER A 28 -30.68 -0.95 7.59
CA SER A 28 -30.08 -1.98 8.43
C SER A 28 -29.44 -3.11 7.62
N GLY A 29 -28.11 -3.23 7.66
CA GLY A 29 -27.42 -4.49 7.35
C GLY A 29 -26.01 -4.43 6.78
N ASN A 30 -25.56 -3.31 6.20
CA ASN A 30 -24.24 -3.24 5.59
C ASN A 30 -23.20 -2.63 6.53
N HIS A 31 -22.12 -3.37 6.77
CA HIS A 31 -20.89 -2.86 7.36
C HIS A 31 -20.34 -1.79 6.40
N ASP A 32 -20.47 -0.51 6.76
CA ASP A 32 -20.07 0.59 5.88
C ASP A 32 -18.55 0.78 5.95
N THR A 33 -17.85 0.27 4.95
CA THR A 33 -16.38 0.39 4.83
C THR A 33 -15.93 1.84 4.92
N ALA A 34 -16.73 2.80 4.43
CA ALA A 34 -16.40 4.21 4.54
C ALA A 34 -16.42 4.70 6.00
N VAL A 35 -17.33 4.18 6.84
CA VAL A 35 -17.39 4.49 8.27
C VAL A 35 -16.16 3.91 8.99
N ASP A 36 -15.78 2.67 8.69
CA ASP A 36 -14.59 2.05 9.30
C ASP A 36 -13.29 2.77 8.90
N ILE A 37 -13.18 3.19 7.64
CA ILE A 37 -12.05 4.00 7.17
C ILE A 37 -12.06 5.36 7.87
N LEU A 38 -13.21 6.04 7.93
CA LEU A 38 -13.32 7.34 8.59
C LEU A 38 -13.01 7.26 10.08
N ASP A 39 -13.45 6.23 10.78
CA ASP A 39 -13.14 6.00 12.19
C ASP A 39 -11.64 5.72 12.39
N ARG A 40 -11.01 4.95 11.49
CA ARG A 40 -9.54 4.75 11.50
C ARG A 40 -8.78 6.03 11.18
N MET A 41 -9.20 6.82 10.20
CA MET A 41 -8.60 8.10 9.85
C MET A 41 -8.76 9.12 11.00
N ALA A 42 -9.93 9.17 11.63
CA ALA A 42 -10.18 9.97 12.81
C ALA A 42 -9.29 9.52 13.98
N GLY A 43 -9.14 8.21 14.15
CA GLY A 43 -8.17 7.60 15.06
C GLY A 43 -6.77 8.14 14.78
N ILE A 44 -6.24 7.96 13.57
CA ILE A 44 -4.89 8.43 13.15
C ILE A 44 -4.73 9.94 13.38
N LEU A 45 -5.74 10.76 13.07
CA LEU A 45 -5.71 12.19 13.35
C LEU A 45 -5.63 12.50 14.86
N GLU A 46 -6.29 11.72 15.70
CA GLU A 46 -6.10 11.79 17.15
C GLU A 46 -4.72 11.29 17.59
N GLN A 47 -4.14 10.27 16.94
CA GLN A 47 -2.78 9.78 17.24
C GLN A 47 -1.70 10.81 16.85
N ILE A 48 -1.89 11.50 15.71
CA ILE A 48 -1.05 12.65 15.32
C ILE A 48 -1.13 13.76 16.39
N ARG A 49 -2.29 13.90 17.06
CA ARG A 49 -2.48 14.86 18.16
C ARG A 49 -1.99 14.32 19.53
N ASN A 50 -1.83 13.01 19.70
CA ASN A 50 -1.41 12.34 20.93
C ASN A 50 -0.42 11.17 20.63
N PRO A 51 0.90 11.39 20.71
CA PRO A 51 1.94 10.43 20.27
C PRO A 51 2.12 9.18 21.14
N GLN A 52 1.12 8.77 21.94
CA GLN A 52 1.21 7.63 22.87
C GLN A 52 0.35 6.41 22.50
N THR A 53 -0.16 6.33 21.27
CA THR A 53 -0.85 5.12 20.77
C THR A 53 0.09 4.34 19.85
N SER A 54 0.07 3.01 19.96
CA SER A 54 1.05 2.12 19.34
C SER A 54 1.03 2.22 17.81
N ASN A 55 2.00 2.95 17.24
CA ASN A 55 2.32 3.00 15.81
C ASN A 55 3.11 1.74 15.42
N SER A 56 2.49 0.57 15.49
CA SER A 56 3.16 -0.68 15.10
C SER A 56 2.37 -1.47 14.08
N ALA A 57 3.11 -2.15 13.19
CA ALA A 57 2.61 -3.06 12.18
C ALA A 57 2.21 -4.39 12.82
N TYR A 58 1.35 -4.32 13.85
CA TYR A 58 0.95 -5.47 14.64
C TYR A 58 -0.24 -6.18 14.01
N GLY A 59 0.04 -7.07 13.06
CA GLY A 59 -0.94 -7.87 12.33
C GLY A 59 -1.89 -8.70 13.18
N PRO A 60 -1.50 -9.24 14.37
CA PRO A 60 -2.44 -9.97 15.23
C PRO A 60 -3.64 -9.14 15.70
N SER A 61 -3.58 -7.81 15.64
CA SER A 61 -4.74 -6.93 15.90
C SER A 61 -5.87 -7.08 14.87
N LEU A 62 -5.59 -7.67 13.70
CA LEU A 62 -6.56 -7.91 12.63
C LEU A 62 -7.18 -9.33 12.69
N LEU A 63 -6.76 -10.17 13.64
CA LEU A 63 -7.37 -11.49 13.84
C LEU A 63 -8.82 -11.34 14.29
N GLN A 64 -9.69 -12.16 13.71
CA GLN A 64 -11.10 -12.27 14.09
C GLN A 64 -11.28 -13.26 15.24
N ASP A 65 -12.42 -13.17 15.93
CA ASP A 65 -12.75 -14.08 17.03
C ASP A 65 -12.69 -15.55 16.59
N GLY A 66 -11.84 -16.33 17.26
CA GLY A 66 -11.64 -17.75 16.98
C GLY A 66 -10.56 -18.07 15.94
N GLU A 67 -9.92 -17.07 15.33
CA GLU A 67 -8.71 -17.30 14.54
C GLU A 67 -7.50 -17.61 15.44
N GLU A 68 -6.66 -18.56 15.01
CA GLU A 68 -5.44 -18.91 15.73
C GLU A 68 -4.36 -17.84 15.54
N ASN A 69 -3.72 -17.42 16.63
CA ASN A 69 -2.55 -16.56 16.56
C ASN A 69 -1.29 -17.43 16.46
N VAL A 70 -0.77 -17.60 15.24
CA VAL A 70 0.47 -18.34 14.96
C VAL A 70 1.76 -17.55 15.24
N GLY A 71 1.62 -16.31 15.73
CA GLY A 71 2.73 -15.37 15.92
C GLY A 71 3.09 -14.60 14.65
N GLN A 72 4.02 -13.65 14.78
CA GLN A 72 4.57 -12.87 13.66
C GLN A 72 5.86 -13.53 13.14
N PHE A 73 6.18 -13.34 11.86
CA PHE A 73 7.28 -14.02 11.19
C PHE A 73 8.14 -13.05 10.39
N LEU A 74 9.46 -13.12 10.59
CA LEU A 74 10.45 -12.31 9.88
C LEU A 74 11.43 -13.19 9.12
N TYR A 75 11.75 -12.80 7.89
CA TYR A 75 12.89 -13.36 7.14
C TYR A 75 13.61 -12.25 6.37
N LEU A 76 14.92 -12.42 6.16
CA LEU A 76 15.74 -11.41 5.48
C LEU A 76 15.57 -11.48 3.97
N GLU A 77 15.60 -10.33 3.32
CA GLU A 77 15.80 -10.25 1.87
C GLU A 77 17.08 -10.98 1.42
N GLY A 78 18.19 -10.75 2.13
CA GLY A 78 19.46 -11.42 1.86
C GLY A 78 20.50 -11.14 2.95
N ILE A 79 21.70 -11.69 2.77
CA ILE A 79 22.81 -11.47 3.72
C ILE A 79 23.50 -10.10 3.54
N GLU A 80 23.34 -9.48 2.37
CA GLU A 80 23.89 -8.16 2.05
C GLU A 80 22.89 -7.04 2.33
N TYR A 81 21.60 -7.36 2.22
CA TYR A 81 20.48 -6.45 2.44
C TYR A 81 19.71 -6.92 3.68
N LEU A 82 20.11 -6.40 4.85
CA LEU A 82 19.58 -6.80 6.16
C LEU A 82 18.25 -6.08 6.43
N MET A 83 17.21 -6.48 5.72
CA MET A 83 15.88 -5.89 5.81
C MET A 83 14.85 -7.00 6.00
N TRP A 84 13.98 -6.85 6.98
CA TRP A 84 12.97 -7.86 7.29
C TRP A 84 11.79 -7.76 6.33
N ASN A 85 11.47 -8.88 5.69
CA ASN A 85 10.32 -9.03 4.79
C ASN A 85 10.27 -7.94 3.70
N THR A 86 11.39 -7.61 3.06
CA THR A 86 11.39 -6.70 1.90
C THR A 86 10.31 -7.09 0.92
N TYR A 87 9.34 -6.22 0.72
CA TYR A 87 7.98 -6.60 0.34
C TYR A 87 7.78 -6.66 -1.17
N ASP A 88 8.46 -5.79 -1.89
CA ASP A 88 8.59 -5.84 -3.35
C ASP A 88 9.31 -7.12 -3.81
N VAL A 89 10.22 -7.67 -2.99
CA VAL A 89 10.89 -8.97 -3.20
C VAL A 89 10.03 -10.13 -2.69
N HIS A 90 9.33 -9.95 -1.56
CA HIS A 90 8.39 -10.92 -1.02
C HIS A 90 7.32 -11.32 -2.04
N PHE A 91 6.89 -10.40 -2.90
CA PHE A 91 6.01 -10.67 -4.06
C PHE A 91 6.37 -11.94 -4.84
N TYR A 92 7.67 -12.17 -5.06
CA TYR A 92 8.15 -13.34 -5.80
C TYR A 92 8.35 -14.57 -4.89
N ALA A 93 8.81 -14.36 -3.66
CA ALA A 93 9.17 -15.43 -2.73
C ALA A 93 7.96 -16.05 -1.99
N SER A 94 6.89 -15.28 -1.78
CA SER A 94 5.75 -15.65 -0.92
C SER A 94 4.95 -16.84 -1.42
N PHE A 95 5.08 -17.22 -2.69
CA PHE A 95 4.54 -18.48 -3.20
C PHE A 95 5.00 -19.70 -2.39
N ALA A 96 6.26 -19.72 -1.94
CA ALA A 96 6.76 -20.82 -1.12
C ALA A 96 6.01 -20.90 0.23
N LEU A 97 5.72 -19.75 0.84
CA LEU A 97 5.03 -19.67 2.13
C LEU A 97 3.55 -20.00 2.00
N VAL A 98 2.81 -19.38 1.07
CA VAL A 98 1.37 -19.68 0.91
C VAL A 98 1.11 -21.16 0.58
N MET A 99 2.02 -21.80 -0.16
CA MET A 99 1.88 -23.21 -0.54
C MET A 99 2.27 -24.21 0.56
N THR A 100 3.08 -23.82 1.54
CA THR A 100 3.63 -24.75 2.55
C THR A 100 3.26 -24.40 3.99
N PHE A 101 3.17 -23.10 4.31
CA PHE A 101 2.83 -22.54 5.61
C PHE A 101 1.84 -21.36 5.46
N PRO A 102 0.61 -21.60 4.96
CA PRO A 102 -0.34 -20.54 4.64
C PRO A 102 -0.66 -19.63 5.82
N GLU A 103 -0.76 -20.16 7.04
CA GLU A 103 -1.03 -19.33 8.23
C GLU A 103 0.12 -18.35 8.54
N LEU A 104 1.37 -18.72 8.24
CA LEU A 104 2.51 -17.80 8.37
C LEU A 104 2.45 -16.70 7.30
N GLU A 105 2.13 -17.06 6.05
CA GLU A 105 1.92 -16.07 5.00
C GLU A 105 0.82 -15.07 5.36
N LEU A 106 -0.35 -15.56 5.78
CA LEU A 106 -1.45 -14.70 6.20
C LEU A 106 -1.10 -13.84 7.42
N SER A 107 -0.18 -14.28 8.28
CA SER A 107 0.35 -13.48 9.38
C SER A 107 1.21 -12.31 8.86
N ILE A 108 2.12 -12.56 7.92
CA ILE A 108 2.94 -11.51 7.27
C ILE A 108 2.04 -10.50 6.56
N GLN A 109 1.03 -10.96 5.81
CA GLN A 109 0.11 -10.06 5.13
C GLN A 109 -0.70 -9.19 6.10
N ARG A 110 -1.05 -9.69 7.29
CA ARG A 110 -1.69 -8.87 8.33
C ARG A 110 -0.73 -7.83 8.90
N ASP A 111 0.55 -8.16 9.09
CA ASP A 111 1.56 -7.17 9.52
C ASP A 111 1.67 -6.04 8.49
N PHE A 112 1.78 -6.35 7.20
CA PHE A 112 1.79 -5.33 6.15
C PHE A 112 0.47 -4.55 6.07
N ALA A 113 -0.68 -5.20 6.22
CA ALA A 113 -1.96 -4.52 6.28
C ALA A 113 -2.04 -3.53 7.45
N ALA A 114 -1.52 -3.88 8.63
CA ALA A 114 -1.39 -2.95 9.73
C ALA A 114 -0.42 -1.80 9.38
N ALA A 115 0.70 -2.12 8.71
CA ALA A 115 1.69 -1.13 8.31
C ALA A 115 1.19 -0.11 7.28
N VAL A 116 0.29 -0.49 6.36
CA VAL A 116 -0.38 0.47 5.44
C VAL A 116 -1.08 1.57 6.23
N MET A 117 -1.69 1.23 7.37
CA MET A 117 -2.42 2.14 8.24
C MET A 117 -1.53 2.95 9.18
N MET A 118 -0.22 2.70 9.20
CA MET A 118 0.73 3.45 10.02
C MET A 118 1.14 4.77 9.36
N ASN A 119 1.40 5.76 10.21
CA ASN A 119 2.04 7.02 9.85
C ASN A 119 3.17 7.32 10.84
N ASP A 120 4.41 7.36 10.34
CA ASP A 120 5.58 7.77 11.08
C ASP A 120 6.20 9.03 10.44
N PRO A 121 6.01 10.22 11.07
CA PRO A 121 6.51 11.48 10.56
C PRO A 121 8.02 11.69 10.82
N GLU A 122 8.71 10.78 11.52
CA GLU A 122 10.15 10.86 11.73
C GLU A 122 10.88 11.05 10.40
N LYS A 123 11.88 11.94 10.41
CA LYS A 123 12.60 12.29 9.19
C LYS A 123 13.80 11.38 8.98
N VAL A 124 13.83 10.74 7.81
CA VAL A 124 14.97 9.96 7.32
C VAL A 124 15.56 10.63 6.09
N GLN A 125 16.88 10.53 5.93
CA GLN A 125 17.57 11.06 4.77
C GLN A 125 17.70 9.97 3.70
N THR A 126 17.27 10.26 2.48
CA THR A 126 17.48 9.41 1.30
C THR A 126 18.92 9.48 0.83
N LEU A 127 19.52 8.34 0.47
CA LEU A 127 20.92 8.30 0.02
C LEU A 127 21.08 8.75 -1.44
N SER A 128 20.06 8.58 -2.28
CA SER A 128 20.15 8.90 -3.71
C SER A 128 20.23 10.40 -4.00
N ASP A 129 19.52 11.24 -3.24
CA ASP A 129 19.43 12.68 -3.47
C ASP A 129 19.61 13.54 -2.20
N GLY A 130 19.77 12.93 -1.02
CA GLY A 130 20.02 13.61 0.25
C GLY A 130 18.80 14.32 0.85
N GLN A 131 17.59 14.09 0.32
CA GLN A 131 16.35 14.70 0.81
C GLN A 131 15.91 14.12 2.15
N TRP A 132 15.27 14.95 2.98
CA TRP A 132 14.66 14.50 4.24
C TRP A 132 13.17 14.23 4.05
N VAL A 133 12.80 12.95 4.08
CA VAL A 133 11.42 12.47 3.88
C VAL A 133 10.86 11.91 5.18
N ALA A 134 9.54 11.75 5.27
CA ALA A 134 8.96 11.00 6.39
C ALA A 134 9.38 9.52 6.27
N ARG A 135 9.52 8.81 7.39
CA ARG A 135 9.84 7.38 7.38
C ARG A 135 8.71 6.56 6.77
N LYS A 136 7.46 6.91 7.11
CA LYS A 136 6.28 6.17 6.65
C LYS A 136 5.06 7.07 6.53
N VAL A 137 4.46 7.14 5.35
CA VAL A 137 3.20 7.87 5.13
C VAL A 137 2.01 6.92 5.13
N LEU A 138 0.88 7.35 5.72
CA LEU A 138 -0.40 6.61 5.68
C LEU A 138 -0.79 6.25 4.24
N GLY A 139 -1.15 4.99 4.01
CA GLY A 139 -1.59 4.48 2.70
C GLY A 139 -0.46 3.97 1.81
N ALA A 140 0.79 4.41 2.00
CA ALA A 140 1.94 3.77 1.35
C ALA A 140 2.21 2.42 2.02
N VAL A 141 2.46 1.37 1.24
CA VAL A 141 2.98 0.10 1.76
C VAL A 141 4.47 0.31 2.06
N PRO A 142 4.97 -0.05 3.26
CA PRO A 142 6.40 0.06 3.51
C PRO A 142 7.17 -0.95 2.64
N HIS A 143 8.39 -0.59 2.28
CA HIS A 143 9.33 -1.46 1.60
C HIS A 143 9.69 -2.68 2.46
N ASP A 144 9.92 -2.50 3.76
CA ASP A 144 10.32 -3.57 4.67
C ASP A 144 9.74 -3.31 6.08
N LEU A 145 9.70 -4.37 6.90
CA LEU A 145 9.26 -4.30 8.30
C LEU A 145 10.37 -3.86 9.26
N GLY A 146 11.46 -3.30 8.76
CA GLY A 146 12.56 -2.74 9.56
C GLY A 146 13.76 -3.67 9.71
N LEU A 147 14.59 -3.37 10.72
CA LEU A 147 15.78 -4.15 11.08
C LEU A 147 15.94 -4.26 12.59
N HIS A 148 16.08 -3.13 13.29
CA HIS A 148 16.44 -3.08 14.71
C HIS A 148 15.25 -3.32 15.63
N ASP A 149 14.12 -2.64 15.37
CA ASP A 149 12.85 -2.82 16.06
C ASP A 149 11.75 -3.11 15.03
N PRO A 150 11.71 -4.35 14.50
CA PRO A 150 10.79 -4.69 13.42
C PRO A 150 9.34 -4.42 13.83
N TRP A 151 8.48 -4.14 12.85
CA TRP A 151 7.09 -3.70 13.02
C TRP A 151 6.90 -2.28 13.59
N PHE A 152 7.84 -1.75 14.36
CA PHE A 152 7.79 -0.38 14.90
C PHE A 152 8.54 0.60 14.01
N GLU A 153 9.79 0.26 13.65
CA GLU A 153 10.66 1.06 12.79
C GLU A 153 10.72 0.47 11.37
N VAL A 154 9.60 0.54 10.63
CA VAL A 154 9.50 0.10 9.23
C VAL A 154 10.30 1.00 8.28
N ASN A 155 10.50 0.56 7.03
CA ASN A 155 11.28 1.30 6.01
C ASN A 155 12.72 1.61 6.47
N ILE A 156 13.51 0.56 6.72
CA ILE A 156 14.95 0.77 6.95
C ILE A 156 15.68 1.05 5.62
N TYR A 157 15.15 0.55 4.50
CA TYR A 157 15.61 0.95 3.17
C TYR A 157 15.53 2.46 3.01
N ASN A 158 16.65 3.08 2.69
CA ASN A 158 16.75 4.54 2.55
C ASN A 158 17.52 4.97 1.30
N LEU A 159 17.76 4.09 0.33
CA LEU A 159 18.38 4.52 -0.93
C LEU A 159 17.46 5.51 -1.65
N HIS A 160 16.17 5.18 -1.77
CA HIS A 160 15.13 6.05 -2.33
C HIS A 160 13.97 6.25 -1.35
N ASN A 161 13.14 7.25 -1.62
CA ASN A 161 11.86 7.39 -0.92
C ASN A 161 10.84 6.37 -1.45
N THR A 162 10.60 5.32 -0.66
CA THR A 162 9.72 4.20 -1.02
C THR A 162 8.24 4.53 -0.95
N ASP A 163 7.85 5.62 -0.25
CA ASP A 163 6.46 6.12 -0.29
C ASP A 163 6.05 6.51 -1.72
N LYS A 164 7.01 6.78 -2.62
CA LYS A 164 6.76 7.14 -4.01
C LYS A 164 6.82 5.94 -4.96
N TRP A 165 7.11 4.73 -4.48
CA TRP A 165 7.25 3.57 -5.35
C TRP A 165 5.91 3.14 -5.96
N LYS A 166 5.94 2.75 -7.23
CA LYS A 166 4.74 2.48 -8.04
C LYS A 166 4.31 1.01 -8.02
N ASP A 167 5.13 0.12 -7.46
CA ASP A 167 4.88 -1.32 -7.42
C ASP A 167 4.40 -1.83 -6.06
N LEU A 168 4.91 -1.30 -4.93
CA LEU A 168 4.62 -1.80 -3.57
C LEU A 168 3.12 -1.94 -3.26
N ASN A 169 2.33 -0.89 -3.47
CA ASN A 169 0.90 -0.93 -3.21
C ASN A 169 0.16 -1.92 -4.12
N SER A 170 0.49 -1.94 -5.41
CA SER A 170 -0.10 -2.90 -6.35
C SER A 170 0.27 -4.36 -5.98
N LYS A 171 1.53 -4.61 -5.61
CA LYS A 171 2.02 -5.91 -5.12
C LYS A 171 1.34 -6.33 -3.83
N PHE A 172 1.05 -5.40 -2.92
CA PHE A 172 0.29 -5.69 -1.69
C PHE A 172 -1.10 -6.22 -2.00
N VAL A 173 -1.84 -5.50 -2.85
CA VAL A 173 -3.20 -5.92 -3.23
C VAL A 173 -3.18 -7.26 -3.96
N LEU A 174 -2.23 -7.47 -4.86
CA LEU A 174 -2.09 -8.73 -5.59
C LEU A 174 -1.74 -9.91 -4.67
N GLN A 175 -0.81 -9.74 -3.73
CA GLN A 175 -0.45 -10.79 -2.77
C GLN A 175 -1.61 -11.13 -1.85
N VAL A 176 -2.25 -10.12 -1.25
CA VAL A 176 -3.41 -10.31 -0.39
C VAL A 176 -4.54 -11.05 -1.13
N TYR A 177 -4.84 -10.65 -2.37
CA TYR A 177 -5.87 -11.33 -3.16
C TYR A 177 -5.47 -12.76 -3.52
N ARG A 178 -4.21 -12.98 -3.93
CA ARG A 178 -3.68 -14.33 -4.20
C ARG A 178 -3.84 -15.23 -2.97
N ASP A 179 -3.46 -14.74 -1.79
CA ASP A 179 -3.46 -15.55 -0.57
C ASP A 179 -4.88 -15.82 -0.08
N PHE A 180 -5.78 -14.85 -0.23
CA PHE A 180 -7.22 -15.07 -0.04
C PHE A 180 -7.74 -16.18 -0.96
N VAL A 181 -7.46 -16.11 -2.26
CA VAL A 181 -7.93 -17.11 -3.23
C VAL A 181 -7.31 -18.49 -2.95
N ALA A 182 -6.02 -18.55 -2.63
CA ALA A 182 -5.30 -19.79 -2.38
C ALA A 182 -5.77 -20.51 -1.10
N THR A 183 -6.11 -19.75 -0.06
CA THR A 183 -6.52 -20.31 1.25
C THR A 183 -8.04 -20.41 1.40
N GLY A 184 -8.81 -19.66 0.61
CA GLY A 184 -10.25 -19.48 0.79
C GLY A 184 -10.62 -18.72 2.07
N ASN A 185 -9.66 -18.05 2.72
CA ASN A 185 -9.86 -17.42 4.01
C ASN A 185 -10.61 -16.08 3.88
N LYS A 186 -11.95 -16.15 3.97
CA LYS A 186 -12.84 -14.99 3.90
C LYS A 186 -12.73 -14.05 5.10
N SER A 187 -12.38 -14.55 6.30
CA SER A 187 -12.16 -13.68 7.47
C SER A 187 -10.92 -12.81 7.29
N PHE A 188 -9.83 -13.41 6.79
CA PHE A 188 -8.64 -12.67 6.39
C PHE A 188 -8.96 -11.58 5.35
N CYS A 189 -9.66 -11.93 4.26
CA CYS A 189 -10.05 -10.96 3.22
C CYS A 189 -10.81 -9.76 3.80
N ARG A 190 -11.78 -10.00 4.69
CA ARG A 190 -12.54 -8.92 5.37
C ARG A 190 -11.65 -8.09 6.30
N ALA A 191 -10.77 -8.73 7.06
CA ALA A 191 -9.93 -8.06 8.05
C ALA A 191 -8.93 -7.09 7.41
N VAL A 192 -8.36 -7.45 6.26
CA VAL A 192 -7.36 -6.62 5.55
C VAL A 192 -7.96 -5.65 4.54
N TRP A 193 -9.27 -5.77 4.23
CA TRP A 193 -9.95 -4.93 3.24
C TRP A 193 -9.75 -3.42 3.44
N PRO A 194 -9.87 -2.84 4.65
CA PRO A 194 -9.62 -1.41 4.85
C PRO A 194 -8.22 -0.98 4.42
N SER A 195 -7.21 -1.82 4.65
CA SER A 195 -5.83 -1.55 4.24
C SER A 195 -5.65 -1.67 2.72
N VAL A 196 -6.32 -2.63 2.08
CA VAL A 196 -6.35 -2.77 0.61
C VAL A 196 -6.96 -1.53 -0.03
N TYR A 197 -8.12 -1.07 0.46
CA TYR A 197 -8.73 0.16 -0.01
C TYR A 197 -7.79 1.36 0.16
N MET A 198 -7.19 1.53 1.33
CA MET A 198 -6.28 2.64 1.59
C MET A 198 -5.03 2.62 0.71
N ALA A 199 -4.47 1.43 0.43
CA ALA A 199 -3.36 1.28 -0.49
C ALA A 199 -3.74 1.68 -1.93
N MET A 200 -4.92 1.27 -2.40
CA MET A 200 -5.41 1.66 -3.74
C MET A 200 -5.71 3.16 -3.83
N ALA A 201 -6.36 3.74 -2.81
CA ALA A 201 -6.66 5.16 -2.74
C ALA A 201 -5.38 6.02 -2.71
N TYR A 202 -4.33 5.55 -2.02
CA TYR A 202 -3.03 6.21 -2.00
C TYR A 202 -2.42 6.29 -3.40
N MET A 203 -2.54 5.23 -4.20
CA MET A 203 -1.96 5.17 -5.54
C MET A 203 -2.58 6.13 -6.55
N GLU A 204 -3.82 6.58 -6.32
CA GLU A 204 -4.53 7.50 -7.23
C GLU A 204 -3.78 8.83 -7.41
N GLN A 205 -2.97 9.24 -6.43
CA GLN A 205 -2.18 10.47 -6.55
C GLN A 205 -1.12 10.40 -7.67
N PHE A 206 -0.80 9.19 -8.14
CA PHE A 206 0.19 8.94 -9.17
C PHE A 206 -0.42 8.76 -10.55
N ASP A 207 -1.72 8.96 -10.74
CA ASP A 207 -2.37 9.16 -12.04
C ASP A 207 -2.45 10.67 -12.30
N LYS A 208 -1.50 11.20 -13.08
CA LYS A 208 -1.30 12.65 -13.26
C LYS A 208 -2.16 13.21 -14.37
N ASP A 209 -2.50 12.42 -15.38
CA ASP A 209 -3.31 12.86 -16.53
C ASP A 209 -4.77 12.40 -16.48
N MET A 210 -5.16 11.65 -15.44
CA MET A 210 -6.51 11.15 -15.16
C MET A 210 -7.01 10.14 -16.20
N ASP A 211 -6.12 9.43 -16.88
CA ASP A 211 -6.46 8.35 -17.81
C ASP A 211 -6.74 7.01 -17.10
N GLY A 212 -6.57 6.96 -15.77
CA GLY A 212 -6.74 5.78 -14.93
C GLY A 212 -5.46 4.98 -14.68
N MET A 213 -4.33 5.38 -15.26
CA MET A 213 -3.03 4.72 -15.12
C MET A 213 -2.09 5.53 -14.23
N ILE A 214 -1.25 4.83 -13.47
CA ILE A 214 -0.19 5.46 -12.69
C ILE A 214 1.06 5.70 -13.54
N GLU A 215 1.76 6.81 -13.34
CA GLU A 215 3.00 7.11 -14.06
C GLU A 215 4.25 7.07 -13.17
N ASN A 216 5.28 6.39 -13.65
CA ASN A 216 6.63 6.47 -13.09
C ASN A 216 7.25 7.86 -13.33
N GLU A 217 8.03 8.33 -12.36
CA GLU A 217 8.45 9.75 -12.28
C GLU A 217 9.85 10.03 -12.83
N GLY A 218 10.47 9.09 -13.54
CA GLY A 218 11.80 9.27 -14.13
C GLY A 218 12.97 9.12 -13.15
N PHE A 219 12.71 8.49 -12.00
CA PHE A 219 13.73 7.95 -11.09
C PHE A 219 13.37 6.49 -10.76
N PRO A 220 14.28 5.70 -10.16
CA PRO A 220 13.94 4.34 -9.75
C PRO A 220 12.91 4.33 -8.61
N ASP A 221 11.65 4.20 -8.98
CA ASP A 221 10.49 4.22 -8.08
C ASP A 221 9.76 2.87 -8.07
N GLN A 222 10.53 1.77 -8.07
CA GLN A 222 10.06 0.38 -8.01
C GLN A 222 11.25 -0.57 -7.73
N THR A 223 10.99 -1.88 -7.54
CA THR A 223 11.97 -2.91 -7.14
C THR A 223 13.31 -2.92 -7.91
N TYR A 224 13.32 -2.57 -9.20
CA TYR A 224 14.53 -2.34 -9.99
C TYR A 224 15.09 -0.96 -9.65
N ASP A 225 15.59 -0.82 -8.43
CA ASP A 225 15.91 0.43 -7.74
C ASP A 225 17.10 1.23 -8.28
N VAL A 226 17.71 0.76 -9.36
CA VAL A 226 18.73 1.47 -10.14
C VAL A 226 18.35 1.65 -11.61
N TRP A 227 17.13 1.26 -11.99
CA TRP A 227 16.61 1.37 -13.36
C TRP A 227 15.35 2.23 -13.38
N ALA A 228 15.48 3.45 -13.90
CA ALA A 228 14.37 4.41 -13.95
C ALA A 228 13.41 4.10 -15.11
N ALA A 229 12.11 4.22 -14.83
CA ALA A 229 11.05 4.29 -15.83
C ALA A 229 10.41 5.69 -15.80
N THR A 230 9.84 6.14 -16.92
CA THR A 230 9.13 7.43 -17.01
C THR A 230 7.79 7.26 -17.74
N GLY A 231 6.72 7.82 -17.18
CA GLY A 231 5.38 7.65 -17.74
C GLY A 231 4.80 6.28 -17.39
N VAL A 232 3.94 5.75 -18.25
CA VAL A 232 3.40 4.40 -18.07
C VAL A 232 4.49 3.38 -18.37
N SER A 233 4.79 2.48 -17.43
CA SER A 233 5.72 1.37 -17.66
C SER A 233 5.01 0.03 -17.81
N ALA A 234 5.60 -0.90 -18.57
CA ALA A 234 5.03 -2.23 -18.75
C ALA A 234 4.89 -2.97 -17.41
N TYR A 235 5.92 -2.85 -16.56
CA TYR A 235 5.99 -3.51 -15.27
C TYR A 235 4.95 -2.96 -14.26
N THR A 236 5.09 -1.69 -13.87
CA THR A 236 4.23 -1.10 -12.82
C THR A 236 2.80 -0.88 -13.31
N GLY A 237 2.62 -0.55 -14.60
CA GLY A 237 1.30 -0.41 -15.21
C GLY A 237 0.56 -1.75 -15.27
N GLY A 238 1.27 -2.84 -15.57
CA GLY A 238 0.69 -4.19 -15.57
C GLY A 238 0.26 -4.63 -14.17
N LEU A 239 1.11 -4.38 -13.17
CA LEU A 239 0.77 -4.61 -11.76
C LEU A 239 -0.46 -3.79 -11.32
N TRP A 240 -0.53 -2.52 -11.73
CA TRP A 240 -1.66 -1.64 -11.39
C TRP A 240 -2.98 -2.11 -11.99
N VAL A 241 -2.99 -2.47 -13.28
CA VAL A 241 -4.18 -3.00 -13.98
C VAL A 241 -4.69 -4.26 -13.27
N ALA A 242 -3.78 -5.18 -12.92
CA ALA A 242 -4.15 -6.40 -12.22
C ALA A 242 -4.63 -6.13 -10.77
N ALA A 243 -3.97 -5.20 -10.06
CA ALA A 243 -4.36 -4.80 -8.71
C ALA A 243 -5.76 -4.19 -8.66
N LEU A 244 -6.15 -3.40 -9.67
CA LEU A 244 -7.52 -2.87 -9.80
C LEU A 244 -8.57 -3.99 -9.94
N GLN A 245 -8.28 -5.03 -10.73
CA GLN A 245 -9.18 -6.18 -10.84
C GLN A 245 -9.25 -6.97 -9.53
N ALA A 246 -8.11 -7.20 -8.88
CA ALA A 246 -8.03 -7.88 -7.59
C ALA A 246 -8.80 -7.11 -6.51
N ALA A 247 -8.63 -5.79 -6.43
CA ALA A 247 -9.38 -4.92 -5.51
C ALA A 247 -10.89 -4.97 -5.77
N ALA A 248 -11.34 -4.94 -7.02
CA ALA A 248 -12.75 -5.10 -7.37
C ALA A 248 -13.30 -6.47 -6.92
N ALA A 249 -12.54 -7.55 -7.14
CA ALA A 249 -12.94 -8.90 -6.71
C ALA A 249 -12.98 -9.05 -5.18
N MET A 250 -12.06 -8.41 -4.45
CA MET A 250 -12.09 -8.36 -2.99
C MET A 250 -13.28 -7.55 -2.47
N ALA A 251 -13.55 -6.39 -3.07
CA ALA A 251 -14.70 -5.54 -2.75
C ALA A 251 -16.01 -6.34 -2.86
N HIS A 252 -16.15 -7.11 -3.93
CA HIS A 252 -17.27 -8.02 -4.13
C HIS A 252 -17.41 -9.04 -2.98
N GLU A 253 -16.32 -9.71 -2.61
CA GLU A 253 -16.32 -10.72 -1.54
C GLU A 253 -16.71 -10.15 -0.17
N VAL A 254 -16.31 -8.92 0.13
CA VAL A 254 -16.65 -8.24 1.39
C VAL A 254 -18.01 -7.53 1.35
N GLY A 255 -18.66 -7.46 0.18
CA GLY A 255 -19.97 -6.84 -0.01
C GLY A 255 -19.93 -5.31 -0.23
N ASP A 256 -18.77 -4.74 -0.52
CA ASP A 256 -18.60 -3.31 -0.83
C ASP A 256 -18.81 -3.04 -2.32
N GLN A 257 -20.08 -2.96 -2.72
CA GLN A 257 -20.50 -2.77 -4.12
C GLN A 257 -20.02 -1.44 -4.72
N VAL A 258 -19.86 -0.40 -3.90
CA VAL A 258 -19.43 0.93 -4.37
C VAL A 258 -17.96 0.87 -4.77
N SER A 259 -17.12 0.27 -3.92
CA SER A 259 -15.71 0.07 -4.24
C SER A 259 -15.52 -0.92 -5.40
N GLU A 260 -16.34 -1.98 -5.48
CA GLU A 260 -16.34 -2.93 -6.60
C GLU A 260 -16.51 -2.21 -7.94
N GLU A 261 -17.60 -1.43 -8.10
CA GLU A 261 -17.87 -0.68 -9.32
C GLU A 261 -16.78 0.38 -9.61
N THR A 262 -16.29 1.05 -8.56
CA THR A 262 -15.24 2.07 -8.69
C THR A 262 -13.95 1.49 -9.23
N PHE A 263 -13.45 0.40 -8.64
CA PHE A 263 -12.22 -0.25 -9.07
C PHE A 263 -12.38 -0.90 -10.45
N TRP A 264 -13.54 -1.48 -10.75
CA TRP A 264 -13.82 -2.03 -12.09
C TRP A 264 -13.77 -0.96 -13.18
N ASN A 265 -14.43 0.18 -12.96
CA ASN A 265 -14.42 1.30 -13.91
C ASN A 265 -13.01 1.88 -14.12
N LYS A 266 -12.20 1.94 -13.05
CA LYS A 266 -10.80 2.35 -13.13
C LYS A 266 -9.96 1.34 -13.90
N PHE A 267 -10.16 0.04 -13.66
CA PHE A 267 -9.50 -1.03 -14.42
C PHE A 267 -9.73 -0.88 -15.93
N GLU A 268 -10.97 -0.65 -16.36
CA GLU A 268 -11.27 -0.50 -17.79
C GLU A 268 -10.57 0.71 -18.42
N LYS A 269 -10.40 1.80 -17.66
CA LYS A 269 -9.65 2.99 -18.11
C LYS A 269 -8.15 2.71 -18.16
N ALA A 270 -7.58 2.24 -17.06
CA ALA A 270 -6.17 1.90 -16.91
C ALA A 270 -5.71 0.91 -18.00
N LYS A 271 -6.53 -0.11 -18.29
CA LYS A 271 -6.24 -1.10 -19.34
C LYS A 271 -6.07 -0.45 -20.71
N ARG A 272 -6.93 0.53 -21.08
CA ARG A 272 -6.81 1.22 -22.37
C ARG A 272 -5.53 2.04 -22.48
N ALA A 273 -5.10 2.68 -21.39
CA ALA A 273 -3.82 3.37 -21.32
C ALA A 273 -2.65 2.39 -21.43
N TYR A 274 -2.71 1.28 -20.70
CA TYR A 274 -1.70 0.22 -20.72
C TYR A 274 -1.52 -0.40 -22.12
N ASP A 275 -2.61 -0.64 -22.84
CA ASP A 275 -2.61 -1.20 -24.19
C ASP A 275 -1.82 -0.33 -25.19
N THR A 276 -1.59 0.96 -24.90
CA THR A 276 -0.79 1.84 -25.76
C THR A 276 0.70 1.49 -25.80
N LEU A 277 1.21 0.75 -24.80
CA LEU A 277 2.59 0.26 -24.76
C LEU A 277 2.83 -0.90 -25.74
N TRP A 278 1.77 -1.56 -26.22
CA TRP A 278 1.90 -2.67 -27.16
C TRP A 278 2.38 -2.19 -28.54
N ASN A 279 3.56 -2.62 -28.93
CA ASN A 279 4.19 -2.20 -30.20
C ASN A 279 3.91 -3.16 -31.38
N GLY A 280 3.06 -4.17 -31.19
CA GLY A 280 2.79 -5.22 -32.18
C GLY A 280 3.56 -6.52 -31.96
N SER A 281 4.48 -6.58 -31.00
CA SER A 281 5.25 -7.80 -30.67
C SER A 281 5.50 -7.99 -29.18
N TYR A 282 5.75 -6.90 -28.45
CA TYR A 282 5.93 -6.89 -27.00
C TYR A 282 5.45 -5.54 -26.42
N PHE A 283 5.44 -5.40 -25.10
CA PHE A 283 5.16 -4.14 -24.44
C PHE A 283 6.45 -3.34 -24.30
N ASN A 284 6.45 -2.10 -24.79
CA ASN A 284 7.56 -1.16 -24.57
C ASN A 284 7.82 -1.02 -23.07
N TYR A 285 9.09 -0.89 -22.68
CA TYR A 285 9.51 -0.73 -21.28
C TYR A 285 8.76 0.40 -20.58
N ASP A 286 8.70 1.57 -21.21
CA ASP A 286 7.91 2.70 -20.76
C ASP A 286 7.38 3.57 -21.92
N SER A 287 6.49 4.51 -21.60
CA SER A 287 5.86 5.43 -22.55
C SER A 287 6.71 6.68 -22.82
N SER A 288 7.95 6.71 -22.35
CA SER A 288 8.85 7.85 -22.54
C SER A 288 9.33 7.96 -23.99
N ASN A 289 9.94 9.09 -24.34
CA ASN A 289 10.68 9.25 -25.60
C ASN A 289 12.17 8.89 -25.46
N SER A 290 12.54 8.14 -24.42
CA SER A 290 13.94 7.75 -24.19
C SER A 290 14.39 6.69 -25.19
N ILE A 291 15.72 6.57 -25.38
CA ILE A 291 16.29 5.54 -26.26
C ILE A 291 16.03 4.13 -25.71
N SER A 292 15.86 4.00 -24.39
CA SER A 292 15.60 2.73 -23.70
C SER A 292 14.12 2.35 -23.64
N ASN A 293 13.19 3.19 -24.09
CA ASN A 293 11.74 2.94 -23.99
C ASN A 293 11.30 1.63 -24.68
N SER A 294 12.05 1.17 -25.69
CA SER A 294 11.76 -0.03 -26.48
C SER A 294 12.54 -1.26 -26.02
N SER A 295 13.22 -1.17 -24.87
CA SER A 295 13.90 -2.31 -24.26
C SER A 295 12.89 -3.42 -23.93
N ILE A 296 13.29 -4.67 -24.13
CA ILE A 296 12.47 -5.83 -23.78
C ILE A 296 12.81 -6.20 -22.34
N GLN A 297 11.95 -5.82 -21.41
CA GLN A 297 12.07 -6.23 -20.01
C GLN A 297 11.55 -7.66 -19.83
N ALA A 298 12.30 -8.49 -19.11
CA ALA A 298 11.89 -9.88 -18.85
C ALA A 298 10.58 -9.94 -18.03
N ASP A 299 10.41 -8.98 -17.12
CA ASP A 299 9.26 -8.90 -16.20
C ASP A 299 8.15 -7.96 -16.70
N GLN A 300 8.11 -7.65 -18.00
CA GLN A 300 7.18 -6.67 -18.58
C GLN A 300 5.69 -7.02 -18.37
N LEU A 301 5.36 -8.28 -18.05
CA LEU A 301 3.99 -8.75 -17.82
C LEU A 301 3.79 -9.28 -16.38
N ALA A 302 4.53 -8.77 -15.38
CA ALA A 302 4.46 -9.24 -14.00
C ALA A 302 3.04 -9.28 -13.38
N GLY A 303 2.12 -8.44 -13.85
CA GLY A 303 0.73 -8.41 -13.40
C GLY A 303 -0.23 -9.37 -14.12
N ASN A 304 0.13 -9.93 -15.28
CA ASN A 304 -0.76 -10.79 -16.09
C ASN A 304 -0.69 -12.26 -15.64
#